data_AF-A0A7J3DB40-F1
#
_entry.id   AF-A0A7J3DB40-F1
#
_cell.length_a   1.000
_cell.length_b   1.000
_cell.length_c   1.000
_cell.angle_alpha   90.00
_cell.angle_beta   90.00
_cell.angle_gamma   90.00
#
_symmetry.space_group_name_H-M   'P 1'
#
loop_
_entity.id
_entity.type
_entity.pdbx_description
1 polymer ?
#
loop_
_entity_poly.entity_id
_entity_poly.type
_entity_poly.pdbx_seq_one_letter_code
_entity_poly.pdbx_strand_id
1 'polypeptide(L)'
;MRSEDIIAVREALEHLRKDEPFEKALGRVLRKRQNTFEDYIRIVGEIRELARKKKISLKDAGQLIVDELEKEKKDEQDHDNG
;
A
#
# COMPACT_ATOMS: atom_id res chain seq x y z
N MET A 1 5.95 -4.30 -5.91
CA MET A 1 4.76 -4.72 -5.13
C MET A 1 3.76 -5.49 -6.00
N ARG A 2 3.05 -6.51 -5.46
CA ARG A 2 1.96 -7.21 -6.19
C ARG A 2 0.63 -6.46 -6.01
N SER A 3 -0.32 -6.63 -6.93
CA SER A 3 -1.64 -5.97 -6.84
C SER A 3 -2.37 -6.25 -5.51
N GLU A 4 -2.34 -7.50 -5.02
CA GLU A 4 -2.95 -7.87 -3.73
C GLU A 4 -2.33 -7.16 -2.53
N ASP A 5 -1.02 -6.90 -2.58
CA ASP A 5 -0.34 -6.16 -1.51
C ASP A 5 -0.82 -4.70 -1.48
N ILE A 6 -1.00 -4.09 -2.66
CA ILE A 6 -1.46 -2.71 -2.80
C ILE A 6 -2.90 -2.57 -2.32
N ILE A 7 -3.74 -3.58 -2.56
CA ILE A 7 -5.10 -3.64 -1.99
C ILE A 7 -5.04 -3.67 -0.45
N ALA A 8 -4.13 -4.47 0.14
CA ALA A 8 -3.93 -4.49 1.58
C ALA A 8 -3.44 -3.14 2.14
N VAL A 9 -2.56 -2.45 1.40
CA VAL A 9 -2.10 -1.09 1.73
C VAL A 9 -3.27 -0.10 1.71
N ARG A 10 -4.12 -0.16 0.67
CA ARG A 10 -5.31 0.70 0.56
C ARG A 10 -6.27 0.48 1.73
N GLU A 11 -6.59 -0.77 2.06
CA GLU A 11 -7.45 -1.08 3.21
C GLU A 11 -6.85 -0.61 4.53
N ALA A 12 -5.52 -0.67 4.69
CA ALA A 12 -4.84 -0.17 5.87
C ALA A 12 -4.96 1.35 6.02
N LEU A 13 -4.93 2.09 4.89
CA LEU A 13 -5.14 3.55 4.87
C LEU A 13 -6.60 3.90 5.20
N GLU A 14 -7.57 3.18 4.62
CA GLU A 14 -9.00 3.37 4.84
C GLU A 14 -9.42 3.08 6.30
N HIS A 15 -8.79 2.10 6.95
CA HIS A 15 -9.09 1.69 8.32
C HIS A 15 -8.08 2.19 9.37
N LEU A 16 -7.27 3.19 9.00
CA LEU A 16 -6.30 3.82 9.89
C LEU A 16 -7.00 4.54 11.03
N ARG A 17 -6.66 4.19 12.28
CA ARG A 17 -7.20 4.85 13.47
C ARG A 17 -6.38 6.11 13.78
N LYS A 18 -7.02 7.10 14.44
CA LYS A 18 -6.46 8.45 14.69
C LYS A 18 -5.05 8.46 15.28
N ASP A 19 -4.74 7.53 16.20
CA ASP A 19 -3.45 7.45 16.90
C ASP A 19 -2.70 6.13 16.59
N GLU A 20 -3.06 5.46 15.51
CA GLU A 20 -2.42 4.20 15.09
C GLU A 20 -1.33 4.47 14.04
N PRO A 21 -0.10 3.99 14.25
CA PRO A 21 0.92 4.01 13.20
C PRO A 21 0.48 3.20 12.00
N PHE A 22 0.83 3.67 10.80
CA PHE A 22 0.47 2.98 9.55
C PHE A 22 0.91 1.51 9.52
N GLU A 23 2.11 1.18 10.01
CA GLU A 23 2.56 -0.22 10.02
C GLU A 23 1.69 -1.13 10.90
N LYS A 24 1.11 -0.58 11.97
CA LYS A 24 0.21 -1.32 12.86
C LYS A 24 -1.13 -1.59 12.19
N ALA A 25 -1.67 -0.60 11.47
CA ALA A 25 -2.86 -0.78 10.65
C ALA A 25 -2.63 -1.83 9.55
N LEU A 26 -1.49 -1.74 8.85
CA LEU A 26 -1.10 -2.70 7.81
C LEU A 26 -0.96 -4.12 8.35
N GLY A 27 -0.27 -4.29 9.49
CA GLY A 27 -0.15 -5.61 10.13
C GLY A 27 -1.51 -6.19 10.55
N ARG A 28 -2.45 -5.34 10.98
CA ARG A 28 -3.84 -5.76 11.30
C ARG A 28 -4.61 -6.21 10.07
N VAL A 29 -4.45 -5.53 8.93
CA VAL A 29 -5.09 -5.91 7.66
C VAL A 29 -4.51 -7.19 7.10
N LEU A 30 -3.18 -7.32 7.04
CA LEU A 30 -2.52 -8.52 6.52
C LEU A 30 -2.88 -9.78 7.32
N ARG A 31 -3.01 -9.66 8.66
CA ARG A 31 -3.49 -10.77 9.50
C ARG A 31 -4.92 -11.19 9.15
N LYS A 32 -5.81 -10.23 8.87
CA LYS A 32 -7.19 -10.54 8.45
C LYS A 32 -7.24 -11.24 7.09
N ARG A 33 -6.30 -10.89 6.21
CA ARG A 33 -6.13 -11.48 4.88
C ARG A 33 -5.38 -12.82 4.87
N GLN A 34 -5.00 -13.35 6.04
CA GLN A 34 -4.19 -14.57 6.20
C GLN A 34 -2.82 -14.49 5.50
N ASN A 35 -2.28 -13.29 5.29
CA ASN A 35 -0.92 -13.10 4.79
C ASN A 35 0.12 -13.45 5.87
N THR A 36 1.34 -13.75 5.42
CA THR A 36 2.41 -14.16 6.32
C THR A 36 3.17 -12.97 6.90
N PHE A 37 4.03 -13.25 7.88
CA PHE A 37 4.93 -12.23 8.40
C PHE A 37 5.98 -11.79 7.36
N GLU A 38 6.41 -12.71 6.48
CA GLU A 38 7.30 -12.39 5.36
C GLU A 38 6.65 -11.39 4.40
N ASP A 39 5.35 -11.54 4.10
CA ASP A 39 4.61 -10.57 3.30
C ASP A 39 4.63 -9.18 3.95
N TYR A 40 4.37 -9.11 5.25
CA TYR A 40 4.43 -7.85 5.99
C TYR A 40 5.81 -7.19 5.88
N ILE A 41 6.89 -7.94 6.09
CA ILE A 41 8.26 -7.40 6.01
C ILE A 41 8.57 -6.88 4.61
N ARG A 42 8.20 -7.64 3.58
CA ARG A 42 8.40 -7.24 2.18
C ARG A 42 7.66 -5.94 1.85
N ILE A 43 6.36 -5.88 2.16
CA ILE A 43 5.51 -4.71 1.87
C ILE A 43 6.02 -3.47 2.62
N VAL A 44 6.28 -3.60 3.92
CA VAL A 44 6.81 -2.50 4.74
C VAL A 44 8.20 -2.07 4.27
N GLY A 45 9.03 -3.01 3.81
CA GLY A 45 10.34 -2.72 3.23
C GLY A 45 10.24 -1.77 2.02
N GLU A 46 9.37 -2.12 1.06
CA GLU A 46 9.12 -1.30 -0.14
C GLU A 46 8.58 0.10 0.25
N ILE A 47 7.62 0.19 1.16
CA ILE A 47 7.05 1.47 1.62
C ILE A 47 8.11 2.33 2.33
N ARG A 48 8.95 1.73 3.18
CA ARG A 48 10.03 2.43 3.90
C ARG A 48 11.11 2.94 2.95
N GLU A 49 11.44 2.16 1.93
CA GLU A 49 12.37 2.61 0.89
C GLU A 49 11.81 3.83 0.15
N LEU A 50 10.55 3.77 -0.28
CA LEU A 50 9.90 4.88 -0.95
C LEU A 50 9.81 6.14 -0.08
N ALA A 51 9.38 5.98 1.18
CA ALA A 51 9.29 7.07 2.14
C ALA A 51 10.65 7.75 2.37
N ARG A 52 11.72 6.95 2.51
CA ARG A 52 13.09 7.47 2.63
C ARG A 52 13.53 8.22 1.38
N LYS A 53 13.30 7.66 0.19
CA LYS A 53 13.68 8.27 -1.09
C LYS A 53 12.96 9.59 -1.33
N LYS A 54 11.67 9.67 -1.00
CA LYS A 54 10.84 10.87 -1.20
C LYS A 54 10.81 11.83 -0.01
N LYS A 55 11.39 11.46 1.14
CA LYS A 55 11.38 12.23 2.41
C LYS A 55 9.95 12.56 2.90
N ILE A 56 9.07 11.58 2.84
CA ILE A 56 7.66 11.69 3.23
C ILE A 56 7.32 10.68 4.33
N SER A 57 6.14 10.80 4.93
CA SER A 57 5.69 9.83 5.92
C SER A 57 5.40 8.45 5.29
N LEU A 58 5.39 7.39 6.10
CA LEU A 58 5.02 6.05 5.62
C LEU A 58 3.57 5.98 5.12
N LYS A 59 2.69 6.78 5.73
CA LYS A 59 1.30 6.92 5.28
C LYS A 59 1.26 7.51 3.87
N ASP A 60 1.99 8.61 3.64
CA ASP A 60 2.01 9.27 2.33
C ASP A 60 2.69 8.39 1.27
N ALA A 61 3.75 7.66 1.63
CA ALA A 61 4.36 6.69 0.75
C ALA A 61 3.39 5.55 0.38
N GLY A 62 2.62 5.05 1.34
CA GLY A 62 1.55 4.08 1.08
C GLY A 62 0.48 4.63 0.15
N GLN A 63 0.06 5.88 0.36
CA GLN A 63 -0.91 6.55 -0.52
C GLN A 63 -0.39 6.68 -1.96
N LEU A 64 0.88 7.09 -2.13
CA LEU A 64 1.48 7.20 -3.46
C LEU A 64 1.49 5.87 -4.21
N ILE A 65 1.79 4.76 -3.54
CA ILE A 65 1.77 3.42 -4.17
C ILE A 65 0.36 3.06 -4.65
N VAL A 66 -0.66 3.38 -3.85
CA VAL A 66 -2.07 3.17 -4.24
C VAL A 66 -2.43 4.04 -5.43
N ASP A 67 -2.04 5.31 -5.41
CA ASP A 67 -2.32 6.26 -6.49
C ASP A 67 -1.62 5.85 -7.81
N GLU A 68 -0.41 5.29 -7.73
CA GLU A 68 0.33 4.78 -8.90
C GLU A 68 -0.40 3.59 -9.53
N LEU A 69 -0.88 2.62 -8.74
CA LEU A 69 -1.67 1.49 -9.26
C LEU A 69 -2.99 1.93 -9.91
N GLU A 70 -3.68 2.90 -9.32
CA GLU A 70 -4.96 3.39 -9.87
C GLU A 70 -4.75 4.20 -11.17
N LYS A 71 -3.56 4.78 -11.38
CA LYS A 71 -3.20 5.39 -12.67
C LYS A 71 -2.92 4.33 -13.72
N GLU A 72 -2.09 3.34 -13.40
CA GLU A 72 -1.78 2.23 -14.32
C GLU A 72 -3.05 1.52 -14.81
N LYS A 73 -4.01 1.26 -13.92
CA LYS A 73 -5.31 0.65 -14.29
C LYS A 73 -6.20 1.52 -15.17
N LYS A 74 -6.08 2.85 -15.08
CA LYS A 74 -6.85 3.78 -15.92
C LYS A 74 -6.24 3.88 -17.31
N ASP A 75 -4.91 3.98 -17.37
CA ASP A 75 -4.17 4.04 -18.63
C ASP A 75 -4.39 2.74 -19.45
N GLU A 76 -4.46 1.57 -18.80
CA GLU A 76 -4.80 0.29 -19.46
C GLU A 76 -6.25 0.26 -20.01
N GLN A 77 -7.23 0.82 -19.28
CA GLN A 77 -8.63 0.86 -19.72
C GLN A 77 -8.88 1.85 -20.86
N ASP A 78 -8.13 2.94 -20.91
CA ASP A 78 -8.23 3.94 -21.98
C ASP A 78 -7.60 3.44 -23.29
N HIS A 79 -6.63 2.53 -23.22
CA HIS A 79 -5.97 1.94 -24.39
C HIS A 79 -6.77 0.82 -25.08
N ASP A 80 -7.62 0.08 -24.36
CA ASP A 80 -8.46 -1.00 -24.93
C ASP A 80 -9.77 -0.50 -25.56
N ASN A 81 -10.14 0.77 -25.37
CA ASN A 81 -11.35 1.39 -25.93
C ASN A 81 -11.10 2.21 -27.22
N GLY A 82 -9.93 2.07 -27.85
CA GLY A 82 -9.50 2.82 -29.04
C GLY A 82 -9.60 2.05 -30.36
#